data_AF-A0A653BJG3-F1
#
_entry.id   AF-A0A653BJG3-F1
#
_cell.length_a   1.000
_cell.length_b   1.000
_cell.length_c   1.000
_cell.angle_alpha   90.00
_cell.angle_beta   90.00
_cell.angle_gamma   90.00
#
_symmetry.space_group_name_H-M   'P 1'
#
loop_
_entity.id
_entity.type
_entity.pdbx_description
1 polymer ?
#
loop_
_entity_poly.entity_id
_entity_poly.type
_entity_poly.pdbx_seq_one_letter_code
_entity_poly.pdbx_strand_id
1 'polypeptide(L)'
;MENNFNHIIKHLKQNILKNRTCYGYEKEEQQIYDLLERTLDCGESNSALLIGPRRCGKTLVNNNNSNLVISLVNKVLEQLQLKDNFQTDCILVKLNGLIHTDDRLALKSTTSQMQLDNVVDGKVFGTFAENLAFLLECLRTGDKCKSKSVIFILEAFDLFCSHHNQTLLYNLFDVSQSAQAPICILGITCRLDVIELLEKRVKSRFSHRQIFLLPHDSQTSKSDALEDVLRKIEDYLRVPEGSVKLKTNDTLTKQWNKSLTNLLKDKKFKNVIQRLIDIDNSESMLKDFLVKVIFQLNGENLTVDIFQKQLNMLEEDDMIKVLQDLTVLELCLIISMKHHIEIYDNNPMNFEMIYNRFIKFANANAGVQNFQRAVILKAFEHIQGLELISMLSNTTSKVQKEYQFFKLLVTPRQILEAVKKSSGLPTEVTQWAHSSLT
;
A
#
# COMPACT_ATOMS: atom_id res chain seq x y z
N MET A 1 11.32 -24.52 26.95
CA MET A 1 11.18 -24.59 25.47
C MET A 1 10.49 -23.36 24.91
N GLU A 2 9.46 -22.81 25.57
CA GLU A 2 8.73 -21.60 25.13
C GLU A 2 9.61 -20.36 24.88
N ASN A 3 10.57 -20.07 25.76
CA ASN A 3 11.45 -18.90 25.58
C ASN A 3 12.29 -18.98 24.28
N ASN A 4 12.72 -20.17 23.88
CA ASN A 4 13.51 -20.36 22.66
C ASN A 4 12.67 -20.21 21.39
N PHE A 5 11.39 -20.63 21.44
CA PHE A 5 10.46 -20.46 20.32
C PHE A 5 10.07 -19.00 20.11
N ASN A 6 9.90 -18.24 21.21
CA ASN A 6 9.67 -16.79 21.14
C ASN A 6 10.85 -16.03 20.50
N HIS A 7 12.09 -16.49 20.70
CA HIS A 7 13.26 -15.94 20.02
C HIS A 7 13.24 -16.22 18.50
N ILE A 8 12.80 -17.41 18.09
CA ILE A 8 12.61 -17.74 16.66
C ILE A 8 11.52 -16.84 16.05
N ILE A 9 10.34 -16.73 16.68
CA ILE A 9 9.27 -15.85 16.22
C ILE A 9 9.73 -14.40 16.09
N LYS A 10 10.47 -13.88 17.07
CA LYS A 10 11.01 -12.53 17.04
C LYS A 10 12.00 -12.34 15.88
N HIS A 11 12.85 -13.33 15.62
CA HIS A 11 13.75 -13.33 14.48
C HIS A 11 12.98 -13.35 13.16
N LEU A 12 11.99 -14.24 13.01
CA LEU A 12 11.18 -14.34 11.79
C LEU A 12 10.41 -13.05 11.52
N LYS A 13 9.81 -12.43 12.54
CA LYS A 13 9.19 -11.11 12.43
C LYS A 13 10.19 -10.06 11.97
N GLN A 14 11.38 -10.04 12.57
CA GLN A 14 12.43 -9.11 12.16
C GLN A 14 12.94 -9.41 10.75
N ASN A 15 13.02 -10.68 10.35
CA ASN A 15 13.42 -11.08 9.02
C ASN A 15 12.37 -10.61 8.01
N ILE A 16 11.10 -10.98 8.15
CA ILE A 16 10.06 -10.57 7.19
C ILE A 16 9.93 -9.05 7.08
N LEU A 17 9.97 -8.34 8.22
CA LEU A 17 9.86 -6.89 8.21
C LEU A 17 11.12 -6.24 7.63
N LYS A 18 12.32 -6.70 8.00
CA LYS A 18 13.60 -6.05 7.64
C LYS A 18 14.31 -6.67 6.44
N ASN A 19 13.81 -7.76 5.86
CA ASN A 19 14.51 -8.42 4.79
C ASN A 19 14.55 -7.50 3.55
N ARG A 20 15.77 -7.19 3.15
CA ARG A 20 16.13 -6.27 2.07
C ARG A 20 16.33 -7.00 0.74
N THR A 21 16.18 -8.32 0.71
CA THR A 21 16.36 -9.10 -0.52
C THR A 21 15.19 -8.84 -1.46
N CYS A 22 15.46 -8.07 -2.51
CA CYS A 22 14.58 -7.99 -3.67
C CYS A 22 14.91 -9.16 -4.59
N TYR A 23 13.99 -10.11 -4.70
CA TYR A 23 14.13 -11.22 -5.62
C TYR A 23 13.62 -10.81 -6.99
N GLY A 24 14.43 -11.04 -8.02
CA GLY A 24 13.98 -10.95 -9.41
C GLY A 24 14.33 -9.68 -10.17
N TYR A 25 14.66 -8.60 -9.45
CA TYR A 25 14.98 -7.30 -10.04
C TYR A 25 16.48 -7.05 -10.18
N GLU A 26 17.28 -8.11 -10.34
CA GLU A 26 18.75 -8.00 -10.34
C GLU A 26 19.26 -7.12 -11.50
N LYS A 27 18.59 -7.16 -12.66
CA LYS A 27 18.94 -6.33 -13.81
C LYS A 27 18.65 -4.85 -13.56
N GLU A 28 17.47 -4.56 -13.01
CA GLU A 28 17.05 -3.20 -12.68
C GLU A 28 17.88 -2.64 -11.52
N GLU A 29 18.24 -3.48 -10.55
CA GLU A 29 19.17 -3.15 -9.47
C GLU A 29 20.53 -2.73 -10.03
N GLN A 30 21.11 -3.56 -10.92
CA GLN A 30 22.38 -3.25 -11.58
C GLN A 30 22.31 -1.97 -12.42
N GLN A 31 21.22 -1.76 -13.17
CA GLN A 31 21.05 -0.52 -13.95
C GLN A 31 21.01 0.74 -13.08
N ILE A 32 20.37 0.67 -11.91
CA ILE A 32 20.34 1.77 -10.94
C ILE A 32 21.71 1.94 -10.29
N TYR A 33 22.38 0.83 -9.94
CA TYR A 33 23.73 0.83 -9.39
C TYR A 33 24.71 1.52 -10.33
N ASP A 34 24.76 1.11 -11.59
CA ASP A 34 25.64 1.68 -12.62
C ASP A 34 25.37 3.19 -12.83
N LEU A 35 24.10 3.60 -12.75
CA LEU A 35 23.71 5.01 -12.88
C LEU A 35 24.26 5.86 -11.74
N LEU A 36 24.09 5.37 -10.50
CA LEU A 36 24.55 6.08 -9.31
C LEU A 36 26.08 6.05 -9.22
N GLU A 37 26.71 4.92 -9.54
CA GLU A 37 28.17 4.78 -9.56
C GLU A 37 28.81 5.76 -10.57
N ARG A 38 28.28 5.87 -11.79
CA ARG A 38 28.78 6.86 -12.77
C ARG A 38 28.61 8.30 -12.33
N THR A 39 27.55 8.61 -11.60
CA THR A 39 27.32 9.97 -11.08
C THR A 39 28.33 10.32 -9.97
N LEU A 40 28.80 9.32 -9.23
CA LEU A 40 29.78 9.49 -8.16
C LEU A 40 31.22 9.50 -8.70
N ASP A 41 31.58 8.49 -9.48
CA ASP A 41 32.96 8.26 -9.92
C ASP A 41 33.33 9.13 -11.14
N CYS A 42 32.38 9.36 -12.07
CA CYS A 42 32.60 10.15 -13.28
C CYS A 42 32.04 11.58 -13.19
N GLY A 43 31.25 11.90 -12.17
CA GLY A 43 30.57 13.20 -12.05
C GLY A 43 29.51 13.45 -13.13
N GLU A 44 28.99 12.40 -13.76
CA GLU A 44 27.96 12.52 -14.79
C GLU A 44 26.62 12.93 -14.20
N SER A 45 25.95 13.89 -14.85
CA SER A 45 24.58 14.27 -14.47
C SER A 45 23.56 13.38 -15.16
N ASN A 46 22.68 12.76 -14.37
CA ASN A 46 21.76 11.73 -14.84
C ASN A 46 20.34 11.94 -14.34
N SER A 47 19.35 11.59 -15.15
CA SER A 47 17.96 11.45 -14.72
C SER A 47 17.43 10.05 -15.05
N ALA A 48 16.62 9.47 -14.17
CA ALA A 48 15.92 8.22 -14.40
C ALA A 48 14.59 8.18 -13.67
N LEU A 49 13.64 7.41 -14.20
CA LEU A 49 12.30 7.25 -13.64
C LEU A 49 12.00 5.77 -13.39
N LEU A 50 11.68 5.43 -12.15
CA LEU A 50 11.36 4.09 -11.69
C LEU A 50 9.83 3.89 -11.64
N ILE A 51 9.29 3.16 -12.61
CA ILE A 51 7.86 2.97 -12.88
C ILE A 51 7.44 1.52 -12.59
N GLY A 52 6.21 1.26 -12.18
CA GLY A 52 5.76 -0.08 -11.73
C GLY A 52 4.63 0.00 -10.69
N PRO A 53 3.98 -1.10 -10.32
CA PRO A 53 2.84 -1.06 -9.41
C PRO A 53 3.24 -0.67 -7.97
N ARG A 54 2.26 -0.26 -7.16
CA ARG A 54 2.47 -0.09 -5.72
C ARG A 54 2.88 -1.43 -5.10
N ARG A 55 3.60 -1.39 -3.97
CA ARG A 55 3.96 -2.59 -3.18
C ARG A 55 4.90 -3.60 -3.85
N CYS A 56 5.50 -3.28 -5.00
CA CYS A 56 6.48 -4.15 -5.70
C CYS A 56 7.92 -4.01 -5.18
N GLY A 57 8.14 -3.37 -4.02
CA GLY A 57 9.48 -3.18 -3.45
C GLY A 57 10.23 -1.91 -3.86
N LYS A 58 9.62 -1.03 -4.67
CA LYS A 58 10.15 0.31 -5.05
C LYS A 58 10.65 1.14 -3.87
N THR A 59 9.94 1.06 -2.76
CA THR A 59 9.98 2.00 -1.65
C THR A 59 9.68 1.18 -0.38
N LEU A 60 10.59 0.29 0.03
CA LEU A 60 10.42 -0.43 1.30
C LEU A 60 10.81 0.52 2.44
N VAL A 61 9.85 0.84 3.30
CA VAL A 61 9.99 1.76 4.44
C VAL A 61 10.08 0.93 5.72
N ASN A 62 11.07 1.18 6.58
CA ASN A 62 11.11 0.61 7.92
C ASN A 62 11.51 1.63 8.99
N ASN A 63 10.74 1.65 10.08
CA ASN A 63 10.67 2.69 11.13
C ASN A 63 11.70 2.58 12.26
N ASN A 64 12.88 1.99 12.05
CA ASN A 64 13.84 1.87 13.16
C ASN A 64 15.22 2.38 12.75
N ASN A 65 15.47 3.64 13.14
CA ASN A 65 16.72 4.41 13.12
C ASN A 65 17.09 5.00 11.74
N SER A 66 16.92 6.33 11.65
CA SER A 66 17.56 7.28 10.74
C SER A 66 18.14 6.68 9.45
N ASN A 67 17.26 6.40 8.49
CA ASN A 67 17.46 6.37 7.03
C ASN A 67 16.30 5.57 6.42
N LEU A 68 15.15 6.23 6.37
CA LEU A 68 13.94 5.68 5.77
C LEU A 68 14.09 5.61 4.25
N VAL A 69 13.55 4.53 3.71
CA VAL A 69 13.14 4.30 2.32
C VAL A 69 14.16 3.70 1.35
N ILE A 70 13.73 2.57 0.75
CA ILE A 70 14.12 1.86 -0.49
C ILE A 70 14.95 0.58 -0.27
N SER A 71 14.48 -0.59 -0.72
CA SER A 71 15.26 -1.84 -0.63
C SER A 71 16.30 -1.95 -1.74
N LEU A 72 15.95 -1.64 -2.99
CA LEU A 72 16.88 -1.65 -4.14
C LEU A 72 17.89 -0.51 -4.06
N VAL A 73 17.40 0.73 -4.04
CA VAL A 73 18.24 1.94 -3.94
C VAL A 73 19.01 1.98 -2.62
N ASN A 74 18.52 1.54 -1.44
CA ASN A 74 19.44 1.46 -0.28
C ASN A 74 20.39 0.28 -0.37
N LYS A 75 20.06 -0.87 -0.98
CA LYS A 75 21.06 -1.92 -1.18
C LYS A 75 22.20 -1.39 -2.05
N VAL A 76 21.86 -0.68 -3.12
CA VAL A 76 22.81 0.05 -3.97
C VAL A 76 23.54 1.16 -3.18
N LEU A 77 22.83 2.01 -2.44
CA LEU A 77 23.46 3.08 -1.66
C LEU A 77 24.29 2.55 -0.49
N GLU A 78 23.94 1.43 0.14
CA GLU A 78 24.72 0.76 1.18
C GLU A 78 25.96 0.12 0.57
N GLN A 79 25.83 -0.53 -0.60
CA GLN A 79 26.97 -1.02 -1.37
C GLN A 79 27.91 0.13 -1.77
N LEU A 80 27.37 1.29 -2.13
CA LEU A 80 28.14 2.49 -2.44
C LEU A 80 28.70 3.17 -1.18
N GLN A 81 27.99 3.15 -0.05
CA GLN A 81 28.45 3.66 1.26
C GLN A 81 29.60 2.84 1.84
N LEU A 82 29.75 1.57 1.44
CA LEU A 82 30.91 0.75 1.78
C LEU A 82 32.18 1.18 1.02
N LYS A 83 32.06 2.01 -0.03
CA LYS A 83 33.21 2.68 -0.64
C LYS A 83 33.54 3.96 0.13
N ASP A 84 34.81 4.12 0.51
CA ASP A 84 35.32 5.26 1.30
C ASP A 84 35.01 6.65 0.67
N ASN A 85 34.73 6.72 -0.63
CA ASN A 85 34.45 7.97 -1.35
C ASN A 85 33.01 8.50 -1.17
N PHE A 86 32.05 7.70 -0.69
CA PHE A 86 30.64 8.10 -0.71
C PHE A 86 30.25 9.04 0.43
N GLN A 87 30.83 8.88 1.62
CA GLN A 87 30.43 9.67 2.80
C GLN A 87 30.90 11.13 2.77
N THR A 88 32.02 11.42 2.11
CA THR A 88 32.56 12.78 2.04
C THR A 88 32.01 13.57 0.85
N ASP A 89 31.73 12.88 -0.25
CA ASP A 89 31.54 13.51 -1.56
C ASP A 89 30.09 13.40 -2.09
N CYS A 90 29.17 12.72 -1.40
CA CYS A 90 27.77 12.60 -1.82
C CYS A 90 26.79 13.21 -0.81
N ILE A 91 25.82 13.99 -1.32
CA ILE A 91 24.66 14.49 -0.56
C ILE A 91 23.40 13.83 -1.11
N LEU A 92 22.62 13.21 -0.22
CA LEU A 92 21.36 12.58 -0.56
C LEU A 92 20.19 13.50 -0.18
N VAL A 93 19.37 13.87 -1.16
CA VAL A 93 18.16 14.66 -0.96
C VAL A 93 16.94 13.83 -1.31
N LYS A 94 16.07 13.61 -0.33
CA LYS A 94 14.82 12.85 -0.47
C LYS A 94 13.63 13.78 -0.38
N LEU A 95 12.81 13.78 -1.42
CA LEU A 95 11.56 14.52 -1.46
C LEU A 95 10.40 13.57 -1.74
N ASN A 96 9.36 13.65 -0.92
CA ASN A 96 8.13 12.90 -1.13
C ASN A 96 6.99 13.86 -1.52
N GLY A 97 6.31 13.60 -2.63
CA GLY A 97 5.22 14.43 -3.14
C GLY A 97 3.98 14.50 -2.23
N LEU A 98 3.81 13.55 -1.31
CA LEU A 98 2.75 13.61 -0.30
C LEU A 98 3.06 14.62 0.82
N ILE A 99 4.34 14.84 1.12
CA ILE A 99 4.79 15.77 2.16
C ILE A 99 5.03 17.16 1.56
N HIS A 100 5.67 17.20 0.40
CA HIS A 100 6.01 18.44 -0.29
C HIS A 100 4.95 18.73 -1.34
N THR A 101 3.82 19.29 -0.90
CA THR A 101 2.69 19.65 -1.77
C THR A 101 2.92 20.93 -2.59
N ASP A 102 3.98 21.68 -2.27
CA ASP A 102 4.37 22.91 -2.95
C ASP A 102 5.89 22.93 -3.19
N ASP A 103 6.30 23.56 -4.29
CA ASP A 103 7.71 23.68 -4.70
C ASP A 103 8.53 24.41 -3.63
N ARG A 104 7.93 25.37 -2.91
CA ARG A 104 8.58 26.10 -1.81
C ARG A 104 8.94 25.19 -0.64
N LEU A 105 8.05 24.27 -0.28
CA LEU A 105 8.28 23.30 0.80
C LEU A 105 9.37 22.30 0.39
N ALA A 106 9.33 21.82 -0.86
CA ALA A 106 10.37 20.95 -1.41
C ALA A 106 11.75 21.62 -1.34
N LEU A 107 11.85 22.90 -1.72
CA LEU A 107 13.10 23.64 -1.69
C LEU A 107 13.63 23.88 -0.27
N LYS A 108 12.76 24.22 0.67
CA LYS A 108 13.14 24.35 2.08
C LYS A 108 13.69 23.04 2.64
N SER A 109 13.03 21.92 2.32
CA SER A 109 13.49 20.58 2.70
C SER A 109 14.83 20.22 2.05
N THR A 110 15.01 20.54 0.77
CA THR A 110 16.29 20.38 0.07
C THR A 110 17.41 21.17 0.75
N THR A 111 17.16 22.43 1.10
CA THR A 111 18.14 23.31 1.77
C THR A 111 18.58 22.72 3.11
N SER A 112 17.61 22.26 3.90
CA SER A 112 17.87 21.67 5.21
C SER A 112 18.59 20.31 5.10
N GLN A 113 18.22 19.46 4.13
CA GLN A 113 18.92 18.20 3.87
C GLN A 113 20.34 18.40 3.35
N MET A 114 20.61 19.50 2.65
CA MET A 114 21.96 19.90 2.23
C MET A 114 22.77 20.55 3.35
N GLN A 115 22.20 20.79 4.54
CA GLN A 115 22.82 21.49 5.67
C GLN A 115 23.28 22.92 5.34
N LEU A 116 22.60 23.57 4.39
CA LEU A 116 22.92 24.93 3.93
C LEU A 116 22.07 26.01 4.63
N ASP A 117 21.29 25.64 5.66
CA ASP A 117 20.42 26.55 6.41
C ASP A 117 21.19 27.78 6.93
N ASN A 118 22.39 27.59 7.47
CA ASN A 118 23.25 28.68 7.98
C ASN A 118 23.76 29.65 6.89
N VAL A 119 23.81 29.21 5.62
CA VAL A 119 24.30 30.02 4.48
C VAL A 119 23.14 30.76 3.80
N VAL A 120 21.92 30.25 3.99
CA VAL A 120 20.67 30.78 3.44
C VAL A 120 19.98 31.75 4.42
N ASP A 121 20.23 31.62 5.73
CA ASP A 121 19.74 32.53 6.76
C ASP A 121 20.24 33.97 6.53
N GLY A 122 19.33 34.84 6.07
CA GLY A 122 19.58 36.26 5.79
C GLY A 122 19.56 36.66 4.31
N LYS A 123 19.35 35.72 3.36
CA LYS A 123 19.22 36.03 1.94
C LYS A 123 17.78 36.00 1.46
N VAL A 124 17.36 37.07 0.77
CA VAL A 124 16.08 37.13 0.06
C VAL A 124 16.32 36.71 -1.37
N PHE A 125 15.78 35.56 -1.76
CA PHE A 125 15.84 35.08 -3.12
C PHE A 125 14.58 35.50 -3.87
N GLY A 126 14.75 36.10 -5.06
CA GLY A 126 13.64 36.61 -5.86
C GLY A 126 12.88 35.48 -6.56
N THR A 127 13.61 34.55 -7.19
CA THR A 127 13.03 33.44 -7.95
C THR A 127 13.43 32.06 -7.42
N PHE A 128 12.61 31.05 -7.75
CA PHE A 128 12.90 29.65 -7.42
C PHE A 128 14.21 29.16 -8.09
N ALA A 129 14.46 29.57 -9.34
CA ALA A 129 15.66 29.19 -10.08
C ALA A 129 16.94 29.75 -9.43
N GLU A 130 16.91 31.01 -8.94
CA GLU A 130 18.03 31.61 -8.22
C GLU A 130 18.32 30.89 -6.89
N ASN A 131 17.28 30.49 -6.16
CA ASN A 131 17.43 29.69 -4.94
C ASN A 131 18.16 28.37 -5.23
N LEU A 132 17.68 27.62 -6.22
CA LEU A 132 18.25 26.32 -6.57
C LEU A 132 19.67 26.47 -7.13
N ALA A 133 19.89 27.44 -8.03
CA ALA A 133 21.21 27.73 -8.57
C ALA A 133 22.19 28.16 -7.48
N PHE A 134 21.74 28.94 -6.49
CA PHE A 134 22.57 29.32 -5.34
C PHE A 134 22.92 28.11 -4.46
N LEU A 135 21.96 27.24 -4.17
CA LEU A 135 22.20 25.98 -3.44
C LEU A 135 23.25 25.13 -4.16
N LEU A 136 23.12 24.99 -5.48
CA LEU A 136 24.05 24.21 -6.30
C LEU A 136 25.42 24.88 -6.43
N GLU A 137 25.48 26.21 -6.50
CA GLU A 137 26.72 26.97 -6.51
C GLU A 137 27.50 26.79 -5.19
N CYS A 138 26.80 26.76 -4.06
CA CYS A 138 27.42 26.48 -2.76
C CYS A 138 28.09 25.09 -2.72
N LEU A 139 27.58 24.14 -3.51
CA LEU A 139 28.16 22.80 -3.67
C LEU A 139 29.34 22.78 -4.65
N ARG A 140 29.48 23.82 -5.49
CA ARG A 140 30.55 23.98 -6.48
C ARG A 140 31.79 24.68 -5.93
N THR A 141 31.68 25.42 -4.82
CA THR A 141 32.76 26.28 -4.28
C THR A 141 33.99 25.56 -3.70
N GLY A 142 34.13 24.24 -3.88
CA GLY A 142 35.37 23.50 -3.63
C GLY A 142 35.80 22.81 -4.92
N ASP A 143 37.01 23.13 -5.41
CA ASP A 143 37.74 22.57 -6.57
C ASP A 143 36.98 21.72 -7.60
N LYS A 144 37.16 22.06 -8.89
CA LYS A 144 36.62 21.34 -10.07
C LYS A 144 36.89 19.82 -10.13
N CYS A 145 37.69 19.28 -9.21
CA CYS A 145 38.04 17.86 -9.12
C CYS A 145 37.47 17.17 -7.86
N LYS A 146 36.76 17.87 -6.97
CA LYS A 146 36.13 17.33 -5.75
C LYS A 146 34.81 18.04 -5.38
N SER A 147 33.99 18.39 -6.39
CA SER A 147 32.63 18.89 -6.11
C SER A 147 31.77 17.74 -5.59
N LYS A 148 30.99 18.00 -4.53
CA LYS A 148 30.07 16.98 -3.99
C LYS A 148 28.95 16.67 -4.99
N SER A 149 28.70 15.39 -5.24
CA SER A 149 27.58 14.91 -6.04
C SER A 149 26.28 14.93 -5.24
N VAL A 150 25.18 15.31 -5.88
CA VAL A 150 23.85 15.33 -5.24
C VAL A 150 22.93 14.30 -5.87
N ILE A 151 22.37 13.41 -5.06
CA ILE A 151 21.37 12.44 -5.51
C ILE A 151 20.00 12.90 -5.00
N PHE A 152 19.11 13.26 -5.92
CA PHE A 152 17.71 13.57 -5.65
C PHE A 152 16.86 12.31 -5.82
N ILE A 153 16.13 11.93 -4.77
CA ILE A 153 15.13 10.88 -4.82
C ILE A 153 13.76 11.52 -4.66
N LEU A 154 12.94 11.44 -5.71
CA LEU A 154 11.60 12.02 -5.77
C LEU A 154 10.55 10.91 -5.68
N GLU A 155 9.98 10.69 -4.50
CA GLU A 155 8.88 9.74 -4.29
C GLU A 155 7.53 10.35 -4.64
N ALA A 156 6.61 9.50 -5.14
CA ALA A 156 5.32 9.93 -5.65
C ALA A 156 5.48 11.04 -6.71
N PHE A 157 6.36 10.78 -7.69
CA PHE A 157 6.77 11.74 -8.71
C PHE A 157 5.60 12.39 -9.47
N ASP A 158 4.51 11.65 -9.67
CA ASP A 158 3.28 12.12 -10.31
C ASP A 158 2.60 13.31 -9.59
N LEU A 159 2.80 13.44 -8.28
CA LEU A 159 2.31 14.59 -7.51
C LEU A 159 3.11 15.86 -7.83
N PHE A 160 4.43 15.74 -8.01
CA PHE A 160 5.26 16.87 -8.45
C PHE A 160 4.91 17.33 -9.87
N CYS A 161 4.43 16.43 -10.73
CA CYS A 161 3.89 16.81 -12.05
C CYS A 161 2.61 17.67 -11.94
N SER A 162 1.89 17.58 -10.83
CA SER A 162 0.64 18.34 -10.59
C SER A 162 0.91 19.73 -10.01
N HIS A 163 2.16 20.06 -9.66
CA HIS A 163 2.52 21.37 -9.15
C HIS A 163 2.40 22.46 -10.24
N HIS A 164 2.19 23.70 -9.81
CA HIS A 164 2.04 24.82 -10.72
C HIS A 164 3.29 25.00 -11.59
N ASN A 165 3.11 24.92 -12.92
CA ASN A 165 4.16 25.06 -13.92
C ASN A 165 5.36 24.10 -13.75
N GLN A 166 5.24 23.02 -12.95
CA GLN A 166 6.29 22.01 -12.75
C GLN A 166 7.68 22.63 -12.49
N THR A 167 7.73 23.70 -11.69
CA THR A 167 8.91 24.58 -11.62
C THR A 167 10.10 23.85 -11.02
N LEU A 168 9.89 23.08 -9.95
CA LEU A 168 10.93 22.21 -9.38
C LEU A 168 11.50 21.22 -10.41
N LEU A 169 10.65 20.49 -11.12
CA LEU A 169 11.07 19.47 -12.10
C LEU A 169 11.80 20.09 -13.28
N TYR A 170 11.32 21.23 -13.78
CA TYR A 170 11.98 21.98 -14.85
C TYR A 170 13.41 22.33 -14.46
N ASN A 171 13.60 22.93 -13.29
CA ASN A 171 14.93 23.38 -12.85
C ASN A 171 15.86 22.21 -12.54
N LEU A 172 15.36 21.14 -11.89
CA LEU A 172 16.17 19.95 -11.64
C LEU A 172 16.66 19.31 -12.95
N PHE A 173 15.75 19.09 -13.92
CA PHE A 173 16.16 18.50 -15.20
C PHE A 173 17.01 19.43 -16.07
N ASP A 174 16.81 20.75 -15.99
CA ASP A 174 17.68 21.74 -16.68
C ASP A 174 19.11 21.70 -16.14
N VAL A 175 19.29 21.59 -14.82
CA VAL A 175 20.60 21.39 -14.19
C VAL A 175 21.21 20.06 -14.62
N SER A 176 20.42 18.99 -14.66
CA SER A 176 20.90 17.67 -15.08
C SER A 176 21.36 17.65 -16.53
N GLN A 177 20.73 18.44 -17.41
CA GLN A 177 21.08 18.52 -18.82
C GLN A 177 22.27 19.48 -19.08
N SER A 178 22.35 20.58 -18.33
CA SER A 178 23.42 21.57 -18.47
C SER A 178 24.75 21.16 -17.82
N ALA A 179 24.77 20.04 -17.10
CA ALA A 179 25.95 19.44 -16.46
C ALA A 179 26.76 20.43 -15.59
N GLN A 180 26.08 21.41 -14.98
CA GLN A 180 26.72 22.46 -14.17
C GLN A 180 27.23 21.93 -12.82
N ALA A 181 26.56 20.90 -12.29
CA ALA A 181 26.92 20.20 -11.05
C ALA A 181 26.57 18.71 -11.21
N PRO A 182 27.35 17.78 -10.62
CA PRO A 182 27.08 16.36 -10.70
C PRO A 182 25.80 16.02 -9.91
N ILE A 183 24.65 15.97 -10.60
CA ILE A 183 23.36 15.63 -10.00
C ILE A 183 22.76 14.36 -10.61
N CYS A 184 22.21 13.49 -9.77
CA CYS A 184 21.39 12.37 -10.20
C CYS A 184 19.95 12.54 -9.72
N ILE A 185 18.98 12.50 -10.62
CA ILE A 185 17.55 12.59 -10.29
C ILE A 185 16.90 11.23 -10.52
N LEU A 186 16.42 10.62 -9.44
CA LEU A 186 15.66 9.38 -9.47
C LEU A 186 14.20 9.66 -9.07
N GLY A 187 13.31 9.67 -10.06
CA GLY A 187 11.87 9.71 -9.80
C GLY A 187 11.32 8.32 -9.50
N ILE A 188 10.40 8.20 -8.56
CA ILE A 188 9.69 6.96 -8.24
C ILE A 188 8.20 7.22 -8.32
N THR A 189 7.49 6.47 -9.17
CA THR A 189 6.03 6.55 -9.29
C THR A 189 5.41 5.17 -9.49
N CYS A 190 4.12 5.09 -9.17
CA CYS A 190 3.29 3.95 -9.54
C CYS A 190 2.56 4.11 -10.88
N ARG A 191 2.57 5.31 -11.45
CA ARG A 191 1.78 5.67 -12.62
C ARG A 191 2.56 5.40 -13.91
N LEU A 192 1.96 4.70 -14.86
CA LEU A 192 2.63 4.31 -16.13
C LEU A 192 2.71 5.47 -17.13
N ASP A 193 1.67 6.30 -17.17
CA ASP A 193 1.52 7.47 -18.05
C ASP A 193 2.17 8.75 -17.49
N VAL A 194 3.07 8.62 -16.51
CA VAL A 194 3.74 9.75 -15.85
C VAL A 194 4.48 10.69 -16.81
N ILE A 195 4.99 10.17 -17.93
CA ILE A 195 5.69 10.96 -18.95
C ILE A 195 4.73 11.86 -19.74
N GLU A 196 3.44 11.52 -19.79
CA GLU A 196 2.41 12.35 -20.43
C GLU A 196 1.98 13.52 -19.54
N LEU A 197 2.14 13.38 -18.22
CA LEU A 197 1.90 14.47 -17.28
C LEU A 197 2.96 15.58 -17.37
N LEU A 198 4.16 15.28 -17.89
CA LEU A 198 5.22 16.26 -18.04
C LEU A 198 4.90 17.26 -19.15
N GLU A 199 5.05 18.55 -18.85
CA GLU A 199 4.98 19.60 -19.87
C GLU A 199 6.06 19.39 -20.94
N LYS A 200 5.80 19.83 -22.17
CA LYS A 200 6.74 19.69 -23.30
C LYS A 200 8.15 20.19 -22.99
N ARG A 201 8.27 21.31 -22.26
CA ARG A 201 9.56 21.92 -21.88
C ARG A 201 10.34 21.12 -20.82
N VAL A 202 9.64 20.37 -19.97
CA VAL A 202 10.23 19.51 -18.93
C VAL A 202 10.58 18.16 -19.54
N LYS A 203 9.66 17.59 -20.32
CA LYS A 203 9.85 16.34 -21.07
C LYS A 203 11.07 16.39 -21.99
N SER A 204 11.29 17.51 -22.68
CA SER A 204 12.46 17.69 -23.56
C SER A 204 13.80 17.68 -22.82
N ARG A 205 13.83 17.95 -21.51
CA ARG A 205 15.04 17.99 -20.68
C ARG A 205 15.30 16.68 -19.96
N PHE A 206 14.30 15.80 -19.91
CA PHE A 206 14.41 14.49 -19.31
C PHE A 206 15.20 13.55 -20.24
N SER A 207 16.12 12.75 -19.67
CA SER A 207 16.94 11.77 -20.41
C SER A 207 16.16 10.61 -21.05
N HIS A 208 14.83 10.58 -20.89
CA HIS A 208 13.93 9.50 -21.34
C HIS A 208 14.23 8.10 -20.77
N ARG A 209 15.10 7.99 -19.75
CA ARG A 209 15.47 6.71 -19.13
C ARG A 209 14.38 6.24 -18.15
N GLN A 210 13.63 5.23 -18.55
CA GLN A 210 12.57 4.62 -17.74
C GLN A 210 12.97 3.20 -17.34
N ILE A 211 12.88 2.90 -16.06
CA ILE A 211 13.14 1.59 -15.49
C ILE A 211 11.79 1.07 -14.98
N PHE A 212 11.27 0.03 -15.62
CA PHE A 212 10.01 -0.59 -15.25
C PHE A 212 10.26 -1.76 -14.31
N LEU A 213 9.76 -1.64 -13.08
CA LEU A 213 9.65 -2.74 -12.12
C LEU A 213 8.31 -3.42 -12.34
N LEU A 214 8.29 -4.37 -13.26
CA LEU A 214 7.14 -5.25 -13.48
C LEU A 214 7.38 -6.54 -12.69
N PRO A 215 6.38 -7.04 -11.94
CA PRO A 215 6.44 -8.40 -11.42
C PRO A 215 6.76 -9.35 -12.57
N HIS A 216 7.69 -10.28 -12.36
CA HIS A 216 8.30 -11.16 -13.37
C HIS A 216 7.40 -11.47 -14.57
N ASP A 217 8.01 -11.34 -15.75
CA ASP A 217 7.41 -11.49 -17.07
C ASP A 217 6.28 -12.54 -17.13
N SER A 218 5.17 -12.10 -17.70
CA SER A 218 3.96 -12.85 -18.05
C SER A 218 4.17 -14.01 -19.03
N GLN A 219 5.42 -14.38 -19.35
CA GLN A 219 5.77 -15.50 -20.23
C GLN A 219 6.27 -16.75 -19.48
N THR A 220 6.66 -16.61 -18.20
CA THR A 220 6.92 -17.77 -17.34
C THR A 220 5.60 -18.38 -16.87
N SER A 221 5.51 -19.70 -16.92
CA SER A 221 4.26 -20.43 -16.68
C SER A 221 3.75 -20.14 -15.26
N LYS A 222 2.43 -20.25 -14.99
CA LYS A 222 1.88 -20.08 -13.62
C LYS A 222 2.61 -20.92 -12.56
N SER A 223 3.20 -22.04 -12.98
CA SER A 223 4.08 -22.88 -12.15
C SER A 223 5.33 -22.16 -11.64
N ASP A 224 5.90 -21.25 -12.42
CA ASP A 224 7.16 -20.59 -12.09
C ASP A 224 6.93 -19.49 -11.05
N ALA A 225 5.80 -18.76 -11.15
CA ALA A 225 5.39 -17.79 -10.15
C ALA A 225 5.13 -18.44 -8.77
N LEU A 226 4.52 -19.64 -8.76
CA LEU A 226 4.36 -20.43 -7.54
C LEU A 226 5.71 -20.79 -6.92
N GLU A 227 6.63 -21.33 -7.71
CA GLU A 227 7.94 -21.75 -7.21
C GLU A 227 8.77 -20.55 -6.72
N ASP A 228 8.67 -19.38 -7.36
CA ASP A 228 9.32 -18.17 -6.89
C ASP A 228 8.74 -17.64 -5.57
N VAL A 229 7.41 -17.69 -5.40
CA VAL A 229 6.77 -17.34 -4.13
C VAL A 229 7.13 -18.35 -3.04
N LEU A 230 7.20 -19.64 -3.36
CA LEU A 230 7.65 -20.68 -2.42
C LEU A 230 9.11 -20.46 -1.99
N ARG A 231 10.01 -20.10 -2.91
CA ARG A 231 11.40 -19.72 -2.58
C ARG A 231 11.44 -18.50 -1.67
N LYS A 232 10.64 -17.47 -1.95
CA LYS A 232 10.52 -16.29 -1.09
C LYS A 232 10.04 -16.67 0.31
N ILE A 233 9.01 -17.52 0.42
CA ILE A 233 8.50 -18.01 1.71
C ILE A 233 9.58 -18.81 2.45
N GLU A 234 10.32 -19.66 1.74
CA GLU A 234 11.45 -20.39 2.30
C GLU A 234 12.47 -19.43 2.89
N ASP A 235 12.91 -18.44 2.12
CA ASP A 235 13.93 -17.48 2.57
C ASP A 235 13.45 -16.59 3.73
N TYR A 236 12.17 -16.21 3.75
CA TYR A 236 11.61 -15.44 4.86
C TYR A 236 11.45 -16.26 6.15
N LEU A 237 11.05 -17.53 6.02
CA LEU A 237 10.78 -18.41 7.15
C LEU A 237 11.99 -19.24 7.59
N ARG A 238 13.08 -19.24 6.83
CA ARG A 238 14.29 -19.97 7.19
C ARG A 238 15.07 -19.25 8.27
N VAL A 239 15.55 -20.02 9.24
CA VAL A 239 16.39 -19.52 10.34
C VAL A 239 17.83 -19.96 10.10
N PRO A 240 18.80 -19.03 10.05
CA PRO A 240 20.21 -19.38 9.84
C PRO A 240 20.78 -20.14 11.05
N GLU A 241 21.40 -21.28 10.79
CA GLU A 241 22.08 -22.12 11.78
C GLU A 241 23.37 -21.43 12.26
N GLY A 242 23.63 -21.39 13.57
CA GLY A 242 24.88 -20.84 14.14
C GLY A 242 24.96 -19.32 14.28
N SER A 243 23.85 -18.58 14.16
CA SER A 243 23.89 -17.12 14.36
C SER A 243 24.04 -16.77 15.85
N VAL A 244 25.20 -16.19 16.21
CA VAL A 244 25.57 -15.76 17.58
C VAL A 244 24.54 -14.82 18.25
N LYS A 245 23.72 -14.14 17.44
CA LYS A 245 22.63 -13.24 17.90
C LYS A 245 21.39 -13.99 18.39
N LEU A 246 21.19 -15.24 17.99
CA LEU A 246 20.08 -16.08 18.42
C LEU A 246 20.60 -17.03 19.50
N LYS A 247 20.25 -16.76 20.76
CA LYS A 247 20.44 -17.71 21.89
C LYS A 247 19.49 -18.92 21.74
N THR A 248 19.55 -19.63 20.61
CA THR A 248 18.66 -20.74 20.28
C THR A 248 19.44 -22.04 20.18
N ASN A 249 18.86 -23.13 20.66
CA ASN A 249 19.43 -24.46 20.50
C ASN A 249 19.43 -24.85 19.01
N ASP A 250 20.58 -25.25 18.46
CA ASP A 250 20.72 -25.68 17.05
C ASP A 250 19.76 -26.82 16.66
N THR A 251 19.32 -27.63 17.62
CA THR A 251 18.36 -28.72 17.41
C THR A 251 16.96 -28.21 17.02
N LEU A 252 16.49 -27.13 17.64
CA LEU A 252 15.18 -26.53 17.34
C LEU A 252 15.18 -25.85 15.97
N THR A 253 16.28 -25.17 15.63
CA THR A 253 16.47 -24.54 14.32
C THR A 253 16.45 -25.58 13.19
N LYS A 254 17.14 -26.71 13.39
CA LYS A 254 17.12 -27.83 12.43
C LYS A 254 15.75 -28.46 12.30
N GLN A 255 15.04 -28.63 13.42
CA GLN A 255 13.67 -29.16 13.42
C GLN A 255 12.71 -28.23 12.67
N TRP A 256 12.83 -26.91 12.89
CA TRP A 256 12.05 -25.90 12.18
C TRP A 256 12.31 -25.93 10.67
N ASN A 257 13.57 -25.86 10.24
CA ASN A 257 13.94 -25.88 8.82
C ASN A 257 13.49 -27.20 8.14
N LYS A 258 13.52 -28.33 8.86
CA LYS A 258 12.97 -29.61 8.37
C LYS A 258 11.44 -29.57 8.24
N SER A 259 10.74 -28.96 9.20
CA SER A 259 9.29 -28.76 9.13
C SER A 259 8.90 -27.87 7.95
N LEU A 260 9.64 -26.78 7.72
CA LEU A 260 9.42 -25.85 6.62
C LEU A 260 9.60 -26.53 5.25
N THR A 261 10.69 -27.29 5.07
CA THR A 261 10.94 -28.02 3.82
C THR A 261 9.90 -29.11 3.54
N ASN A 262 9.35 -29.74 4.58
CA ASN A 262 8.22 -30.66 4.42
C ASN A 262 6.93 -29.92 4.03
N LEU A 263 6.65 -28.75 4.63
CA LEU A 263 5.48 -27.95 4.32
C LEU A 263 5.49 -27.46 2.86
N LEU A 264 6.65 -26.97 2.38
CA LEU A 264 6.81 -26.48 1.00
C LEU A 264 6.54 -27.58 -0.06
N LYS A 265 6.70 -28.86 0.30
CA LYS A 265 6.41 -30.01 -0.57
C LYS A 265 4.95 -30.44 -0.55
N ASP A 266 4.16 -30.01 0.43
CA ASP A 266 2.76 -30.42 0.56
C ASP A 266 1.89 -29.79 -0.56
N LYS A 267 1.10 -30.64 -1.24
CA LYS A 267 0.16 -30.21 -2.28
C LYS A 267 -0.93 -29.28 -1.72
N LYS A 268 -1.40 -29.54 -0.49
CA LYS A 268 -2.42 -28.67 0.14
C LYS A 268 -1.87 -27.27 0.37
N PHE A 269 -0.63 -27.18 0.85
CA PHE A 269 0.06 -25.91 1.04
C PHE A 269 0.24 -25.15 -0.28
N LYS A 270 0.70 -25.84 -1.35
CA LYS A 270 0.80 -25.24 -2.68
C LYS A 270 -0.53 -24.69 -3.20
N ASN A 271 -1.64 -25.37 -2.95
CA ASN A 271 -2.98 -24.87 -3.31
C ASN A 271 -3.37 -23.61 -2.54
N VAL A 272 -3.05 -23.53 -1.24
CA VAL A 272 -3.30 -22.33 -0.43
C VAL A 272 -2.51 -21.14 -0.96
N ILE A 273 -1.23 -21.35 -1.29
CA ILE A 273 -0.38 -20.30 -1.86
C ILE A 273 -0.83 -19.92 -3.27
N GLN A 274 -1.31 -20.85 -4.10
CA GLN A 274 -1.89 -20.51 -5.40
C GLN A 274 -3.10 -19.59 -5.26
N ARG A 275 -4.01 -19.88 -4.32
CA ARG A 275 -5.16 -19.00 -4.04
C ARG A 275 -4.72 -17.61 -3.57
N LEU A 276 -3.66 -17.53 -2.75
CA LEU A 276 -3.10 -16.25 -2.33
C LEU A 276 -2.56 -15.45 -3.53
N ILE A 277 -1.84 -16.11 -4.45
CA ILE A 277 -1.32 -15.48 -5.69
C ILE A 277 -2.46 -15.03 -6.60
N ASP A 278 -3.53 -15.82 -6.70
CA ASP A 278 -4.71 -15.47 -7.50
C ASP A 278 -5.44 -14.22 -6.95
N ILE A 279 -5.33 -13.96 -5.64
CA ILE A 279 -5.85 -12.73 -5.00
C ILE A 279 -4.91 -11.54 -5.26
N ASP A 280 -3.65 -11.65 -4.86
CA ASP A 280 -2.63 -10.60 -5.07
C ASP A 280 -1.23 -11.21 -5.04
N ASN A 281 -0.48 -11.02 -6.13
CA ASN A 281 0.91 -11.48 -6.26
C ASN A 281 1.93 -10.43 -5.74
N SER A 282 1.51 -9.46 -4.94
CA SER A 282 2.42 -8.45 -4.38
C SER A 282 3.26 -9.01 -3.22
N GLU A 283 4.54 -8.62 -3.19
CA GLU A 283 5.46 -9.03 -2.11
C GLU A 283 5.02 -8.49 -0.74
N SER A 284 4.41 -7.30 -0.70
CA SER A 284 3.91 -6.73 0.55
C SER A 284 2.75 -7.54 1.11
N MET A 285 1.81 -8.00 0.26
CA MET A 285 0.71 -8.86 0.71
C MET A 285 1.24 -10.19 1.26
N LEU A 286 2.24 -10.78 0.59
CA LEU A 286 2.90 -11.99 1.10
C LEU A 286 3.53 -11.74 2.48
N LYS A 287 4.28 -10.65 2.65
CA LYS A 287 4.90 -10.30 3.94
C LYS A 287 3.85 -10.07 5.03
N ASP A 288 2.80 -9.32 4.75
CA ASP A 288 1.70 -9.07 5.70
C ASP A 288 0.99 -10.37 6.10
N PHE A 289 0.75 -11.25 5.14
CA PHE A 289 0.17 -12.57 5.37
C PHE A 289 1.08 -13.45 6.25
N LEU A 290 2.39 -13.51 5.95
CA LEU A 290 3.35 -14.28 6.75
C LEU A 290 3.48 -13.75 8.18
N VAL A 291 3.44 -12.42 8.38
CA VAL A 291 3.44 -11.83 9.74
C VAL A 291 2.21 -12.27 10.53
N LYS A 292 1.02 -12.30 9.91
CA LYS A 292 -0.21 -12.79 10.55
C LYS A 292 -0.13 -14.27 10.91
N VAL A 293 0.40 -15.10 10.00
CA VAL A 293 0.64 -16.54 10.26
C VAL A 293 1.57 -16.72 11.45
N ILE A 294 2.68 -15.97 11.50
CA ILE A 294 3.64 -16.06 12.61
C ILE A 294 3.04 -15.58 13.93
N PHE A 295 2.15 -14.59 13.92
CA PHE A 295 1.49 -14.14 15.13
C PHE A 295 0.59 -15.22 15.75
N GLN A 296 0.05 -16.13 14.95
CA GLN A 296 -0.77 -17.24 15.44
C GLN A 296 0.06 -18.42 16.01
N LEU A 297 1.37 -18.44 15.81
CA LEU A 297 2.25 -19.51 16.30
C LEU A 297 2.48 -19.37 17.82
N ASN A 298 1.66 -20.02 18.62
CA ASN A 298 1.83 -20.09 20.08
C ASN A 298 2.54 -21.40 20.49
N GLY A 299 3.82 -21.54 20.16
CA GLY A 299 4.63 -22.71 20.55
C GLY A 299 4.43 -23.97 19.70
N GLU A 300 3.52 -23.95 18.73
CA GLU A 300 3.23 -25.06 17.83
C GLU A 300 4.05 -25.01 16.53
N ASN A 301 4.20 -26.17 15.89
CA ASN A 301 4.86 -26.29 14.59
C ASN A 301 4.02 -25.59 13.49
N LEU A 302 4.70 -25.16 12.43
CA LEU A 302 4.10 -24.57 11.25
C LEU A 302 3.23 -25.61 10.51
N THR A 303 1.90 -25.51 10.59
CA THR A 303 0.94 -26.42 9.93
C THR A 303 0.19 -25.73 8.79
N VAL A 304 -0.28 -26.52 7.82
CA VAL A 304 -1.10 -26.03 6.69
C VAL A 304 -2.40 -25.37 7.16
N ASP A 305 -2.98 -25.87 8.25
CA ASP A 305 -4.26 -25.38 8.77
C ASP A 305 -4.18 -23.92 9.24
N ILE A 306 -3.03 -23.48 9.75
CA ILE A 306 -2.82 -22.07 10.13
C ILE A 306 -2.87 -21.18 8.89
N PHE A 307 -2.21 -21.58 7.81
CA PHE A 307 -2.25 -20.84 6.54
C PHE A 307 -3.65 -20.83 5.94
N GLN A 308 -4.36 -21.96 5.97
CA GLN A 308 -5.75 -22.04 5.49
C GLN A 308 -6.67 -21.12 6.31
N LYS A 309 -6.53 -21.10 7.63
CA LYS A 309 -7.34 -20.23 8.50
C LYS A 309 -7.06 -18.75 8.22
N GLN A 310 -5.80 -18.38 8.03
CA GLN A 310 -5.44 -16.99 7.68
C GLN A 310 -5.92 -16.62 6.28
N LEU A 311 -5.87 -17.55 5.31
CA LEU A 311 -6.42 -17.31 3.97
C LEU A 311 -7.95 -17.12 4.04
N ASN A 312 -8.67 -17.96 4.78
CA ASN A 312 -10.12 -17.80 4.95
C ASN A 312 -10.46 -16.44 5.57
N MET A 313 -9.71 -15.98 6.57
CA MET A 313 -9.89 -14.65 7.18
C MET A 313 -9.63 -13.50 6.19
N LEU A 314 -8.78 -13.70 5.18
CA LEU A 314 -8.55 -12.74 4.11
C LEU A 314 -9.63 -12.77 3.03
N GLU A 315 -10.25 -13.93 2.79
CA GLU A 315 -11.33 -14.11 1.80
C GLU A 315 -12.72 -13.76 2.36
N GLU A 316 -12.85 -13.62 3.68
CA GLU A 316 -14.09 -13.22 4.32
C GLU A 316 -14.50 -11.79 3.92
N ASP A 317 -15.77 -11.63 3.56
CA ASP A 317 -16.35 -10.33 3.21
C ASP A 317 -16.71 -9.55 4.49
N ASP A 318 -16.01 -8.45 4.73
CA ASP A 318 -16.23 -7.58 5.88
C ASP A 318 -17.64 -6.95 5.88
N MET A 319 -18.25 -6.72 4.72
CA MET A 319 -19.61 -6.19 4.64
C MET A 319 -20.62 -7.17 5.23
N ILE A 320 -20.40 -8.48 5.08
CA ILE A 320 -21.27 -9.51 5.64
C ILE A 320 -21.17 -9.52 7.17
N LYS A 321 -19.99 -9.28 7.74
CA LYS A 321 -19.81 -9.16 9.20
C LYS A 321 -20.54 -7.95 9.75
N VAL A 322 -20.40 -6.79 9.10
CA VAL A 322 -21.13 -5.57 9.47
C VAL A 322 -22.64 -5.83 9.47
N LEU A 323 -23.16 -6.54 8.46
CA LEU A 323 -24.59 -6.89 8.38
C LEU A 323 -25.03 -7.87 9.49
N GLN A 324 -24.14 -8.74 9.98
CA GLN A 324 -24.43 -9.67 11.07
C GLN A 324 -24.53 -8.97 12.42
N ASP A 325 -23.77 -7.88 12.61
CA ASP A 325 -23.75 -7.10 13.86
C ASP A 325 -24.93 -6.11 13.97
N LEU A 326 -25.75 -5.99 12.92
CA LEU A 326 -26.92 -5.12 12.92
C LEU A 326 -28.03 -5.62 13.85
N THR A 327 -28.80 -4.68 14.39
CA THR A 327 -30.01 -5.03 15.12
C THR A 327 -31.07 -5.64 14.19
N VAL A 328 -31.99 -6.43 14.75
CA VAL A 328 -33.09 -7.04 13.98
C VAL A 328 -33.91 -5.98 13.24
N LEU A 329 -34.10 -4.79 13.83
CA LEU A 329 -34.80 -3.68 13.19
C LEU A 329 -34.05 -3.17 11.96
N GLU A 330 -32.75 -2.92 12.09
CA GLU A 330 -31.92 -2.44 10.98
C GLU A 330 -31.84 -3.47 9.86
N LEU A 331 -31.71 -4.75 10.21
CA LEU A 331 -31.73 -5.83 9.24
C LEU A 331 -33.08 -5.90 8.51
N CYS A 332 -34.21 -5.70 9.20
CA CYS A 332 -35.53 -5.62 8.57
C CYS A 332 -35.65 -4.43 7.61
N LEU A 333 -35.04 -3.28 7.93
CA LEU A 333 -34.98 -2.13 7.03
C LEU A 333 -34.12 -2.44 5.80
N ILE A 334 -32.99 -3.11 5.96
CA ILE A 334 -32.14 -3.54 4.84
C ILE A 334 -32.84 -4.58 3.96
N ILE A 335 -33.60 -5.51 4.54
CA ILE A 335 -34.43 -6.46 3.78
C ILE A 335 -35.53 -5.70 3.01
N SER A 336 -36.14 -4.68 3.61
CA SER A 336 -37.10 -3.80 2.92
C SER A 336 -36.46 -3.10 1.71
N MET A 337 -35.23 -2.59 1.88
CA MET A 337 -34.46 -1.94 0.82
C MET A 337 -34.07 -2.92 -0.29
N LYS A 338 -33.64 -4.13 0.07
CA LYS A 338 -33.39 -5.23 -0.88
C LYS A 338 -34.62 -5.48 -1.75
N HIS A 339 -35.77 -5.70 -1.12
CA HIS A 339 -37.03 -5.93 -1.84
C HIS A 339 -37.42 -4.74 -2.71
N HIS A 340 -37.13 -3.50 -2.28
CA HIS A 340 -37.42 -2.31 -3.08
C HIS A 340 -36.60 -2.33 -4.37
N ILE A 341 -35.32 -2.64 -4.26
CA ILE A 341 -34.40 -2.72 -5.38
C ILE A 341 -34.76 -3.85 -6.34
N GLU A 342 -35.20 -5.00 -5.83
CA GLU A 342 -35.62 -6.14 -6.67
C GLU A 342 -36.93 -5.88 -7.41
N ILE A 343 -37.88 -5.14 -6.80
CA ILE A 343 -39.17 -4.83 -7.44
C ILE A 343 -39.06 -3.67 -8.44
N TYR A 344 -38.23 -2.67 -8.14
CA TYR A 344 -38.13 -1.45 -8.93
C TYR A 344 -36.79 -1.35 -9.68
N ASP A 345 -36.12 -2.46 -9.99
CA ASP A 345 -34.89 -2.53 -10.80
C ASP A 345 -33.82 -1.47 -10.43
N ASN A 346 -33.34 -1.50 -9.18
CA ASN A 346 -32.31 -0.57 -8.66
C ASN A 346 -32.70 0.93 -8.65
N ASN A 347 -33.99 1.26 -8.73
CA ASN A 347 -34.43 2.64 -8.56
C ASN A 347 -34.12 3.18 -7.15
N PRO A 348 -33.85 4.49 -7.03
CA PRO A 348 -33.55 5.13 -5.77
C PRO A 348 -34.71 5.05 -4.79
N MET A 349 -34.40 4.95 -3.50
CA MET A 349 -35.37 4.77 -2.42
C MET A 349 -35.38 5.96 -1.48
N ASN A 350 -36.55 6.30 -0.92
CA ASN A 350 -36.68 7.27 0.16
C ASN A 350 -37.07 6.59 1.47
N PHE A 351 -37.00 7.30 2.60
CA PHE A 351 -37.36 6.74 3.90
C PHE A 351 -38.82 6.27 3.93
N GLU A 352 -39.75 7.04 3.35
CA GLU A 352 -41.18 6.70 3.35
C GLU A 352 -41.50 5.38 2.62
N MET A 353 -40.86 5.11 1.48
CA MET A 353 -41.03 3.88 0.71
C MET A 353 -40.62 2.65 1.53
N ILE A 354 -39.49 2.77 2.24
CA ILE A 354 -38.95 1.72 3.10
C ILE A 354 -39.80 1.56 4.36
N TYR A 355 -40.18 2.67 5.01
CA TYR A 355 -41.04 2.69 6.18
C TYR A 355 -42.39 2.04 5.92
N ASN A 356 -43.04 2.38 4.80
CA ASN A 356 -44.32 1.78 4.40
C ASN A 356 -44.21 0.27 4.18
N ARG A 357 -43.09 -0.20 3.65
CA ARG A 357 -42.84 -1.64 3.45
C ARG A 357 -42.59 -2.36 4.77
N PHE A 358 -41.79 -1.76 5.65
CA PHE A 358 -41.54 -2.29 6.98
C PHE A 358 -42.83 -2.40 7.81
N ILE A 359 -43.69 -1.37 7.81
CA ILE A 359 -44.97 -1.42 8.56
C ILE A 359 -45.88 -2.53 8.03
N LYS A 360 -45.96 -2.73 6.71
CA LYS A 360 -46.76 -3.82 6.13
C LYS A 360 -46.31 -5.18 6.67
N PHE A 361 -44.99 -5.39 6.74
CA PHE A 361 -44.42 -6.60 7.31
C PHE A 361 -44.66 -6.72 8.83
N ALA A 362 -44.45 -5.64 9.59
CA ALA A 362 -44.62 -5.64 11.05
C ALA A 362 -46.08 -5.84 11.46
N ASN A 363 -47.05 -5.29 10.71
CA ASN A 363 -48.47 -5.50 10.97
C ASN A 363 -48.94 -6.91 10.59
N ALA A 364 -48.31 -7.56 9.62
CA ALA A 364 -48.64 -8.93 9.23
C ALA A 364 -48.09 -9.97 10.23
N ASN A 365 -47.00 -9.66 10.93
CA ASN A 365 -46.28 -10.60 11.80
C ASN A 365 -46.24 -10.11 13.25
N ALA A 366 -47.04 -10.73 14.12
CA ALA A 366 -47.12 -10.38 15.54
C ALA A 366 -45.81 -10.56 16.32
N GLY A 367 -44.84 -11.32 15.77
CA GLY A 367 -43.51 -11.52 16.36
C GLY A 367 -42.54 -10.34 16.21
N VAL A 368 -42.85 -9.38 15.32
CA VAL A 368 -42.00 -8.21 15.09
C VAL A 368 -42.59 -7.03 15.85
N GLN A 369 -41.83 -6.51 16.82
CA GLN A 369 -42.29 -5.40 17.64
C GLN A 369 -42.55 -4.16 16.78
N ASN A 370 -43.73 -3.56 16.92
CA ASN A 370 -44.04 -2.30 16.27
C ASN A 370 -43.30 -1.15 16.97
N PHE A 371 -42.28 -0.62 16.29
CA PHE A 371 -41.48 0.50 16.78
C PHE A 371 -42.10 1.85 16.38
N GLN A 372 -41.87 2.87 17.21
CA GLN A 372 -42.25 4.25 16.86
C GLN A 372 -41.46 4.74 15.64
N ARG A 373 -42.08 5.57 14.81
CA ARG A 373 -41.46 6.15 13.61
C ARG A 373 -40.11 6.83 13.89
N ALA A 374 -39.98 7.52 15.03
CA ALA A 374 -38.73 8.16 15.44
C ALA A 374 -37.59 7.15 15.68
N VAL A 375 -37.89 5.95 16.21
CA VAL A 375 -36.92 4.87 16.41
C VAL A 375 -36.47 4.29 15.07
N ILE A 376 -37.41 4.09 14.15
CA ILE A 376 -37.13 3.59 12.80
C ILE A 376 -36.29 4.60 12.00
N LEU A 377 -36.59 5.89 12.15
CA LEU A 377 -35.78 6.95 11.55
C LEU A 377 -34.36 6.97 12.14
N LYS A 378 -34.20 6.74 13.45
CA LYS A 378 -32.87 6.62 14.08
C LYS A 378 -32.09 5.40 13.60
N ALA A 379 -32.75 4.26 13.42
CA ALA A 379 -32.15 3.07 12.81
C ALA A 379 -31.72 3.35 11.36
N PHE A 380 -32.54 4.08 10.59
CA PHE A 380 -32.19 4.49 9.23
C PHE A 380 -30.99 5.46 9.20
N GLU A 381 -30.92 6.44 10.11
CA GLU A 381 -29.75 7.32 10.28
C GLU A 381 -28.50 6.53 10.68
N HIS A 382 -28.63 5.47 11.47
CA HIS A 382 -27.51 4.60 11.83
C HIS A 382 -27.01 3.77 10.64
N ILE A 383 -27.92 3.18 9.84
CA ILE A 383 -27.56 2.48 8.59
C ILE A 383 -26.83 3.42 7.61
N GLN A 384 -27.25 4.68 7.54
CA GLN A 384 -26.55 5.72 6.80
C GLN A 384 -25.15 6.01 7.38
N GLY A 385 -25.04 6.10 8.71
CA GLY A 385 -23.76 6.28 9.39
C GLY A 385 -22.77 5.11 9.20
N LEU A 386 -23.29 3.90 8.96
CA LEU A 386 -22.50 2.71 8.60
C LEU A 386 -22.15 2.62 7.10
N GLU A 387 -22.51 3.63 6.31
CA GLU A 387 -22.29 3.67 4.85
C GLU A 387 -22.89 2.47 4.08
N LEU A 388 -23.93 1.84 4.62
CA LEU A 388 -24.68 0.79 3.92
C LEU A 388 -25.62 1.37 2.87
N ILE A 389 -25.99 2.64 3.05
CA ILE A 389 -26.75 3.46 2.09
C ILE A 389 -26.01 4.77 1.81
N SER A 390 -26.06 5.23 0.56
CA SER A 390 -25.49 6.52 0.16
C SER A 390 -26.55 7.45 -0.43
N MET A 391 -26.42 8.74 -0.14
CA MET A 391 -27.28 9.77 -0.75
C MET A 391 -26.88 9.97 -2.21
N LEU A 392 -27.87 10.03 -3.10
CA LEU A 392 -27.63 10.24 -4.54
C LEU A 392 -27.39 11.71 -4.90
N SER A 393 -27.84 12.63 -4.05
CA SER A 393 -27.70 14.06 -4.27
C SER A 393 -26.90 14.72 -3.14
N ASN A 394 -25.69 15.18 -3.45
CA ASN A 394 -24.94 16.11 -2.60
C ASN A 394 -25.48 17.56 -2.72
N THR A 395 -26.63 17.75 -3.37
CA THR A 395 -27.21 19.09 -3.51
C THR A 395 -27.72 19.54 -2.15
N THR A 396 -27.12 20.62 -1.67
CA THR A 396 -27.46 21.46 -0.50
C THR A 396 -28.86 22.09 -0.57
N SER A 397 -29.75 21.55 -1.41
CA SER A 397 -31.17 21.88 -1.44
C SER A 397 -31.85 21.33 -0.19
N LYS A 398 -32.60 22.18 0.52
CA LYS A 398 -33.33 21.92 1.77
C LYS A 398 -34.45 20.88 1.62
N VAL A 399 -34.13 19.67 1.19
CA VAL A 399 -35.07 18.54 1.19
C VAL A 399 -35.09 17.96 2.60
N GLN A 400 -36.30 17.81 3.15
CA GLN A 400 -36.50 17.15 4.44
C GLN A 400 -35.85 15.76 4.41
N LYS A 401 -35.25 15.36 5.54
CA LYS A 401 -34.45 14.13 5.64
C LYS A 401 -35.23 12.89 5.18
N GLU A 402 -36.54 12.82 5.42
CA GLU A 402 -37.36 11.67 5.05
C GLU A 402 -37.57 11.50 3.53
N TYR A 403 -37.43 12.57 2.75
CA TYR A 403 -37.69 12.57 1.30
C TYR A 403 -36.42 12.59 0.46
N GLN A 404 -35.25 12.48 1.10
CA GLN A 404 -33.99 12.33 0.39
C GLN A 404 -33.91 10.95 -0.26
N PHE A 405 -33.28 10.90 -1.43
CA PHE A 405 -33.09 9.66 -2.18
C PHE A 405 -31.76 9.01 -1.85
N PHE A 406 -31.84 7.74 -1.52
CA PHE A 406 -30.73 6.88 -1.13
C PHE A 406 -30.55 5.73 -2.13
N LYS A 407 -29.32 5.22 -2.20
CA LYS A 407 -28.95 4.01 -2.91
C LYS A 407 -28.36 3.01 -1.90
N LEU A 408 -28.74 1.75 -2.02
CA LEU A 408 -28.13 0.67 -1.24
C LEU A 408 -26.76 0.33 -1.83
N LEU A 409 -25.74 0.28 -0.98
CA LEU A 409 -24.37 -0.08 -1.37
C LEU A 409 -24.09 -1.58 -1.20
N VAL A 410 -25.03 -2.31 -0.62
CA VAL A 410 -24.94 -3.75 -0.36
C VAL A 410 -25.67 -4.55 -1.45
N THR A 411 -25.08 -5.67 -1.87
CA THR A 411 -25.74 -6.56 -2.85
C THR A 411 -26.81 -7.44 -2.20
N PRO A 412 -27.89 -7.81 -2.91
CA PRO A 412 -28.90 -8.74 -2.40
C PRO A 412 -28.32 -10.09 -1.94
N ARG A 413 -27.23 -10.55 -2.58
CA ARG A 413 -26.53 -11.78 -2.22
C ARG A 413 -25.86 -11.69 -0.84
N GLN A 414 -25.17 -10.59 -0.56
CA GLN A 414 -24.54 -10.35 0.75
C GLN A 414 -25.58 -10.30 1.87
N ILE A 415 -26.75 -9.68 1.62
CA ILE A 415 -27.85 -9.62 2.61
C ILE A 415 -28.39 -11.03 2.90
N LEU A 416 -28.64 -11.82 1.86
CA LEU A 416 -29.10 -13.21 2.03
C LEU A 416 -28.08 -14.08 2.76
N GLU A 417 -26.79 -13.89 2.48
CA GLU A 417 -25.72 -14.62 3.16
C GLU A 417 -25.58 -14.20 4.63
N ALA A 418 -25.72 -12.89 4.92
CA ALA A 418 -25.72 -12.37 6.28
C ALA A 418 -26.88 -12.94 7.10
N VAL A 419 -28.11 -12.94 6.56
CA VAL A 419 -29.31 -13.50 7.21
C VAL A 419 -29.17 -15.00 7.49
N LYS A 420 -28.51 -15.76 6.61
CA LYS A 420 -28.25 -17.19 6.83
C LYS A 420 -27.24 -17.45 7.95
N LYS A 421 -26.25 -16.56 8.11
CA LYS A 421 -25.15 -16.70 9.06
C LYS A 421 -25.47 -16.10 10.44
N SER A 422 -26.39 -15.15 10.53
CA SER A 422 -26.79 -14.52 11.79
C SER A 422 -27.55 -15.48 12.70
N SER A 423 -27.04 -15.69 13.91
CA SER A 423 -27.69 -16.49 14.95
C SER A 423 -28.72 -15.69 15.74
N GLY A 424 -29.92 -16.24 15.94
CA GLY A 424 -30.94 -15.63 16.81
C GLY A 424 -31.95 -14.72 16.09
N LEU A 425 -32.03 -14.76 14.76
CA LEU A 425 -33.09 -14.07 14.04
C LEU A 425 -34.46 -14.77 14.20
N PRO A 426 -35.55 -14.00 14.37
CA PRO A 426 -36.90 -14.55 14.28
C PRO A 426 -37.13 -15.23 12.92
N THR A 427 -37.86 -16.34 12.93
CA THR A 427 -38.14 -17.14 11.73
C THR A 427 -38.91 -16.36 10.66
N GLU A 428 -39.70 -15.38 11.08
CA GLU A 428 -40.47 -14.51 10.19
C GLU A 428 -39.54 -13.62 9.35
N VAL A 429 -38.45 -13.13 9.94
CA VAL A 429 -37.47 -12.27 9.27
C VAL A 429 -36.66 -13.06 8.26
N THR A 430 -36.26 -14.29 8.61
CA THR A 430 -35.52 -15.16 7.69
C THR A 430 -36.38 -15.60 6.51
N GLN A 431 -37.64 -15.98 6.76
CA GLN A 431 -38.60 -16.28 5.69
C GLN A 431 -38.81 -15.06 4.78
N TRP A 432 -38.98 -13.87 5.36
CA TRP A 432 -39.20 -12.65 4.60
C TRP A 432 -38.00 -12.22 3.76
N ALA A 433 -36.78 -12.48 4.22
CA ALA A 433 -35.59 -12.23 3.41
C ALA A 433 -35.53 -13.13 2.16
N HIS A 434 -36.10 -14.33 2.24
CA HIS A 434 -36.10 -15.35 1.19
C HIS A 434 -37.30 -15.27 0.23
N SER A 435 -38.45 -14.75 0.66
CA SER A 435 -39.62 -14.60 -0.19
C SER A 435 -39.48 -13.39 -1.11
N SER A 436 -39.54 -13.63 -2.42
CA SER A 436 -39.34 -12.59 -3.44
C SER A 436 -40.58 -11.72 -3.70
N LEU A 437 -41.74 -12.03 -3.11
CA LEU A 437 -43.05 -11.37 -3.26
C LEU A 437 -43.95 -11.94 -2.14
N THR A 438 -44.87 -11.26 -1.44
CA THR A 438 -45.58 -9.97 -1.53
C THR A 438 -45.82 -9.43 -0.12
#